data_AF-A0A8S0G307-F1
#
_entry.id   AF-A0A8S0G307-F1
#
_cell.length_a   1.000
_cell.length_b   1.000
_cell.length_c   1.000
_cell.angle_alpha   90.00
_cell.angle_beta   90.00
_cell.angle_gamma   90.00
#
_symmetry.space_group_name_H-M   'P 1'
#
loop_
_entity.id
_entity.type
_entity.pdbx_description
1 polymer ?
#
loop_
_entity_poly.entity_id
_entity_poly.type
_entity_poly.pdbx_seq_one_letter_code
_entity_poly.pdbx_strand_id
1 'polypeptide(L)'
;MTDSIPSGYKPLTCDTLPGYLSSRLTPSCEPGGLPEEWKVSEVGDGNLNMVFIVEGTHKTIIVKQALPWLRAGGESDGLYL
;
A
#
# COMPACT_ATOMS: atom_id res chain seq x y z
N MET A 1 -10.06 20.37 -9.84
CA MET A 1 -9.27 20.90 -8.70
C MET A 1 -7.91 20.25 -8.84
N THR A 2 -6.83 20.99 -9.11
CA THR A 2 -5.51 20.33 -9.19
C THR A 2 -5.00 20.08 -7.77
N ASP A 3 -5.55 19.06 -7.10
CA ASP A 3 -4.94 18.52 -5.88
C ASP A 3 -3.58 17.94 -6.29
N SER A 4 -2.54 18.73 -6.08
CA SER A 4 -1.18 18.32 -6.35
C SER A 4 -0.85 17.11 -5.48
N ILE A 5 -0.32 16.05 -6.09
CA ILE A 5 0.19 14.88 -5.38
C ILE A 5 1.13 15.35 -4.24
N PRO A 6 0.90 14.95 -2.97
CA PRO A 6 1.74 15.38 -1.87
C PRO A 6 3.21 15.04 -2.13
N SER A 7 4.10 15.98 -1.79
CA SER A 7 5.55 15.74 -1.92
C SER A 7 5.95 14.49 -1.13
N GLY A 8 6.67 13.57 -1.79
CA GLY A 8 7.11 12.31 -1.19
C GLY A 8 6.07 11.17 -1.24
N TYR A 9 4.87 11.41 -1.76
CA TYR A 9 3.91 10.33 -2.01
C TYR A 9 4.43 9.38 -3.10
N LYS A 10 4.37 8.08 -2.81
CA LYS A 10 4.63 7.01 -3.78
C LYS A 10 3.65 5.86 -3.54
N PRO A 11 3.00 5.32 -4.58
CA PRO A 11 2.27 4.05 -4.46
C PRO A 11 3.23 2.96 -4.00
N LEU A 12 2.83 2.20 -2.99
CA LEU A 12 3.60 1.07 -2.49
C LEU A 12 3.27 -0.17 -3.32
N THR A 13 4.25 -1.05 -3.49
CA THR A 13 4.08 -2.39 -4.07
C THR A 13 4.27 -3.46 -3.00
N CYS A 14 3.97 -4.72 -3.34
CA CYS A 14 4.25 -5.85 -2.46
C CYS A 14 5.73 -5.90 -2.02
N ASP A 15 6.65 -5.45 -2.88
CA ASP A 15 8.09 -5.46 -2.59
C ASP A 15 8.52 -4.28 -1.70
N THR A 16 7.93 -3.10 -1.90
CA THR A 16 8.33 -1.90 -1.14
C THR A 16 7.61 -1.77 0.20
N LEU A 17 6.44 -2.41 0.34
CA LEU A 17 5.59 -2.27 1.52
C LEU A 17 6.26 -2.74 2.82
N PRO A 18 6.95 -3.91 2.88
CA PRO A 18 7.60 -4.35 4.11
C PRO A 18 8.62 -3.34 4.66
N GLY A 19 9.49 -2.81 3.79
CA GLY A 19 10.48 -1.81 4.18
C GLY A 19 9.85 -0.47 4.59
N TYR A 20 8.72 -0.09 3.99
CA TYR A 20 7.98 1.10 4.40
C TYR A 20 7.40 0.95 5.81
N LEU A 21 6.82 -0.22 6.11
CA LEU A 21 6.14 -0.52 7.36
C LEU A 21 7.11 -0.78 8.52
N SER A 22 8.27 -1.40 8.28
CA SER A 22 9.23 -1.77 9.31
C SER A 22 9.70 -0.61 10.20
N SER A 23 9.63 0.62 9.69
CA SER A 23 10.01 1.84 10.41
C SER A 23 8.83 2.68 10.90
N ARG A 24 7.59 2.22 10.70
CA ARG A 24 6.36 3.02 10.94
C ARG A 24 5.27 2.29 11.74
N LEU A 25 5.34 0.98 11.84
CA LEU A 25 4.37 0.22 12.63
C LEU A 25 4.59 0.43 14.11
N THR A 26 3.49 0.53 14.85
CA THR A 26 3.49 0.41 16.31
C THR A 26 3.60 -1.06 16.71
N PRO A 27 4.09 -1.38 17.92
CA PRO A 27 4.19 -2.77 18.39
C PRO A 27 2.86 -3.55 18.31
N SER A 28 1.73 -2.86 18.55
CA SER A 28 0.38 -3.43 18.41
C SER A 28 0.07 -3.91 16.98
N CYS A 29 0.70 -3.32 15.96
CA CYS A 29 0.46 -3.60 14.55
C CYS A 29 1.57 -4.46 13.90
N GLU A 30 2.66 -4.76 14.59
CA GLU A 30 3.78 -5.57 14.05
C GLU A 30 3.39 -7.03 13.70
N PRO A 31 3.45 -7.46 12.43
CA PRO A 31 3.08 -8.82 12.01
C PRO A 31 3.89 -9.94 12.67
N GLY A 32 5.08 -9.61 13.20
CA GLY A 32 6.07 -10.54 13.72
C GLY A 32 7.00 -11.08 12.63
N GLY A 33 8.22 -11.46 13.02
CA GLY A 33 9.29 -11.81 12.08
C GLY A 33 9.94 -10.57 11.46
N LEU A 34 10.97 -10.80 10.65
CA LEU A 34 11.64 -9.75 9.90
C LEU A 34 10.82 -9.34 8.67
N PRO A 35 10.91 -8.08 8.20
CA PRO A 35 10.14 -7.62 7.04
C PRO A 35 10.31 -8.48 5.78
N GLU A 36 11.50 -9.03 5.54
CA GLU A 36 11.80 -9.94 4.44
C GLU A 36 11.12 -11.32 4.54
N GLU A 37 10.62 -11.69 5.71
CA GLU A 37 9.87 -12.93 5.94
C GLU A 37 8.37 -12.76 5.69
N TRP A 38 7.89 -11.51 5.57
CA TRP A 38 6.47 -11.23 5.41
C TRP A 38 5.99 -11.63 4.01
N LYS A 39 4.84 -12.30 3.96
CA LYS A 39 4.15 -12.53 2.70
C LYS A 39 3.19 -11.38 2.45
N VAL A 40 3.31 -10.76 1.28
CA VAL A 40 2.48 -9.62 0.90
C VAL A 40 1.73 -9.94 -0.37
N SER A 41 0.42 -9.71 -0.36
CA SER A 41 -0.45 -9.79 -1.54
C SER A 41 -1.30 -8.54 -1.68
N GLU A 42 -1.43 -8.04 -2.91
CA GLU A 42 -2.38 -6.96 -3.25
C GLU A 42 -3.71 -7.61 -3.63
N VAL A 43 -4.77 -7.19 -2.96
CA VAL A 43 -6.13 -7.75 -3.10
C VAL A 43 -7.17 -6.67 -3.41
N GLY A 44 -6.73 -5.44 -3.72
CA GLY A 44 -7.62 -4.39 -4.18
C GLY A 44 -8.22 -4.75 -5.53
N ASP A 45 -9.47 -4.34 -5.73
CA ASP A 45 -10.20 -4.50 -6.99
C ASP A 45 -9.76 -3.50 -8.08
N GLY A 46 -8.69 -2.74 -7.81
CA GLY A 46 -8.05 -1.85 -8.77
C GLY A 46 -8.75 -0.50 -8.95
N ASN A 47 -9.77 -0.15 -8.17
CA ASN A 47 -10.57 1.03 -8.49
C ASN A 47 -10.06 2.33 -7.84
N LEU A 48 -9.83 2.33 -6.52
CA LEU A 48 -9.58 3.56 -5.76
C LEU A 48 -8.40 3.46 -4.77
N ASN A 49 -8.24 2.30 -4.15
CA ASN A 49 -7.22 2.09 -3.12
C ASN A 49 -6.43 0.83 -3.44
N MET A 50 -5.17 0.83 -3.00
CA MET A 50 -4.44 -0.41 -2.86
C MET A 50 -4.77 -1.02 -1.50
N VAL A 51 -5.06 -2.32 -1.50
CA VAL A 51 -5.31 -3.08 -0.27
C VAL A 51 -4.35 -4.25 -0.25
N PHE A 52 -3.54 -4.31 0.81
CA PHE A 52 -2.54 -5.35 0.98
C PHE A 52 -2.89 -6.21 2.18
N ILE A 53 -2.75 -7.53 2.01
CA ILE A 53 -2.65 -8.47 3.11
C ILE A 53 -1.16 -8.66 3.40
N VAL A 54 -0.76 -8.44 4.67
CA VAL A 54 0.60 -8.67 5.14
C VAL A 54 0.57 -9.74 6.22
N GLU A 55 1.10 -10.92 5.90
CA GLU A 55 1.19 -12.06 6.81
C GLU A 55 2.60 -12.13 7.41
N GLY A 56 2.70 -11.89 8.72
CA GLY A 56 3.91 -12.14 9.49
C GLY A 56 3.84 -13.45 10.27
N THR A 57 4.84 -13.71 11.10
CA THR A 57 4.94 -14.98 11.84
C THR A 57 3.95 -15.09 13.00
N HIS A 58 3.40 -13.99 13.49
CA HIS A 58 2.49 -13.96 14.65
C HIS A 58 1.08 -13.50 14.29
N LYS A 59 0.95 -12.54 13.38
CA LYS A 59 -0.33 -11.98 12.99
C LYS A 59 -0.36 -11.52 11.53
N THR A 60 -1.58 -11.37 11.02
CA THR A 60 -1.87 -10.79 9.71
C THR A 60 -2.44 -9.41 9.91
N ILE A 61 -1.98 -8.43 9.13
CA ILE A 61 -2.55 -7.08 9.09
C ILE A 61 -3.05 -6.76 7.69
N ILE A 62 -4.01 -5.84 7.63
CA ILE A 62 -4.48 -5.25 6.39
C ILE A 62 -3.95 -3.83 6.31
N VAL A 63 -3.32 -3.49 5.18
CA VAL A 63 -2.84 -2.14 4.90
C VAL A 63 -3.61 -1.58 3.73
N LYS A 64 -4.16 -0.38 3.90
CA LYS A 64 -4.89 0.32 2.85
C LYS A 64 -4.18 1.63 2.52
N GLN A 65 -3.85 1.83 1.26
CA GLN A 65 -3.26 3.07 0.75
C GLN A 65 -4.23 3.73 -0.24
N ALA A 66 -4.58 4.99 0.03
CA ALA A 66 -5.30 5.82 -0.91
C ALA A 66 -4.37 6.26 -2.06
N LEU A 67 -4.89 6.19 -3.29
CA LEU A 67 -4.26 6.80 -4.45
C LEU A 67 -4.80 8.23 -4.62
N PRO A 68 -3.96 9.22 -4.99
CA PRO A 68 -4.43 10.57 -5.30
C PRO A 68 -5.09 10.66 -6.69
N TRP A 69 -5.29 9.53 -7.36
CA TRP A 69 -6.01 9.40 -8.63
C TRP A 69 -6.88 8.13 -8.63
N LEU A 70 -7.85 8.08 -9.53
CA LEU A 70 -8.67 6.89 -9.77
C LEU A 70 -7.84 5.85 -10.56
N ARG A 71 -7.84 4.58 -10.15
CA ARG A 71 -7.14 3.47 -10.83
C ARG A 71 -8.05 2.69 -11.80
N ALA A 72 -9.37 2.86 -11.68
CA ALA A 72 -10.35 2.40 -12.66
C ALA A 72 -10.19 3.16 -14.00
N GLY A 73 -9.30 2.66 -14.85
CA GLY A 73 -8.94 3.27 -16.14
C GLY A 73 -7.62 2.74 -16.73
N GLY A 74 -6.80 2.06 -15.94
CA GLY A 74 -5.45 1.64 -16.37
C GLY A 74 -4.47 2.81 -16.47
N GLU A 75 -3.19 2.54 -16.75
CA GLU A 75 -2.16 3.58 -16.97
C GLU A 75 -2.37 4.41 -18.26
N SER A 76 -3.58 4.39 -18.81
CA SER A 76 -3.97 5.05 -20.05
C SER A 76 -5.32 5.71 -19.90
N ASP A 77 -5.44 6.67 -18.99
CA ASP A 77 -6.37 7.78 -19.20
C ASP A 77 -5.78 9.02 -18.53
N GLY A 78 -5.01 9.76 -19.33
CA GLY A 78 -4.68 11.15 -19.05
C GLY A 78 -5.93 12.01 -19.14
N LEU A 79 -6.88 11.82 -18.23
CA LEU A 79 -8.01 12.71 -18.06
C LEU A 79 -7.89 13.43 -16.72
N TYR A 80 -7.44 14.68 -16.83
CA TYR A 80 -7.59 15.70 -15.82
C TYR A 80 -9.05 15.76 -15.34
N LEU A 81 -9.24 15.75 -14.02
CA LEU A 81 -10.40 16.35 -13.33
C LEU A 81 -9.87 17.36 -12.29
#